data_AF-A0A7C4QGE4-F1
#
_entry.id   AF-A0A7C4QGE4-F1
#
_cell.length_a   1.000
_cell.length_b   1.000
_cell.length_c   1.000
_cell.angle_alpha   90.00
_cell.angle_beta   90.00
_cell.angle_gamma   90.00
#
_symmetry.space_group_name_H-M   'P 1'
#
loop_
_entity.id
_entity.type
_entity.pdbx_description
1 polymer ?
#
loop_
_entity_poly.entity_id
_entity_poly.type
_entity_poly.pdbx_seq_one_letter_code
_entity_poly.pdbx_strand_id
1 'polypeptide(L)'
;MTAQPGSEPSPAQMLHDGIAAYRAGDRRGARQLFIAVTQRDPRNEMAWLWLSATQDDADFRRICLEKVLAINPANAEARRGLELLNGGPAQPSMSVFSAPPASAPARPAEPPARPPLATLRARPVEPLRPKCPWCAAEFNRAPTGRCPRCGRHLTFDCPGCERPVPLDLEACPHCGHVLGQFFADREAYLARLVEAYRQKGWVDQALTVSDYLLELAPGKGQYYLIAAQLYGQLDDTVHSVNAYRRTLDLDPENAEALAQLGRWYLSLHQTPELKEIGDRLRQLKRRSLRLTLLLADIDFECDNYRSAEPLYSELLRSPDLDAATRARLHYRLGAIAEERGDLGRAVRAYQTSLAAGVDSEDTSAARRRLDALRPPLPMRALSSYGETLRAMAGPVLLVWTTAALQVGFRFERLTPAGLAGLVLAVLGSYLAASALVTPLTPEWREALGPGGLTQPVARAVVALLGAGGLAAAGLLVLFGM
;
A
#
# COMPACT_ATOMS: atom_id res chain seq x y z
N MET A 1 3.40 11.82 -40.30
CA MET A 1 3.15 10.60 -39.50
C MET A 1 3.70 10.86 -38.12
N THR A 2 2.81 11.25 -37.20
CA THR A 2 3.14 11.64 -35.82
C THR A 2 3.34 10.39 -34.95
N ALA A 3 4.51 10.28 -34.32
CA ALA A 3 4.81 9.24 -33.34
C ALA A 3 4.00 9.50 -32.04
N GLN A 4 3.25 8.50 -31.58
CA GLN A 4 2.60 8.51 -30.27
C GLN A 4 3.64 8.31 -29.15
N PRO A 5 3.51 9.02 -28.01
CA PRO A 5 4.35 8.80 -26.84
C PRO A 5 3.80 7.67 -25.95
N GLY A 6 4.69 6.78 -25.48
CA GLY A 6 4.58 6.14 -24.17
C GLY A 6 3.49 5.08 -23.93
N SER A 7 3.41 4.03 -24.75
CA SER A 7 2.78 2.78 -24.26
C SER A 7 3.75 2.06 -23.33
N GLU A 8 3.45 2.01 -22.03
CA GLU A 8 4.21 1.16 -21.10
C GLU A 8 4.26 -0.29 -21.62
N PRO A 9 5.39 -1.00 -21.48
CA PRO A 9 5.49 -2.36 -21.97
C PRO A 9 4.44 -3.26 -21.32
N SER A 10 3.75 -4.07 -22.11
CA SER A 10 2.78 -5.03 -21.57
C SER A 10 3.48 -6.09 -20.71
N PRO A 11 2.82 -6.67 -19.70
CA PRO A 11 3.41 -7.74 -18.88
C PRO A 11 3.94 -8.93 -19.72
N ALA A 12 3.29 -9.24 -20.85
CA ALA A 12 3.74 -10.27 -21.78
C ALA A 12 5.07 -9.91 -22.49
N GLN A 13 5.24 -8.65 -22.87
CA GLN A 13 6.50 -8.15 -23.44
C GLN A 13 7.63 -8.15 -22.41
N MET A 14 7.35 -7.68 -21.18
CA MET A 14 8.31 -7.71 -20.08
C MET A 14 8.77 -9.14 -19.75
N LEU A 15 7.85 -10.12 -19.76
CA LEU A 15 8.19 -11.52 -19.56
C LEU A 15 9.10 -12.04 -20.67
N HIS A 16 8.80 -11.71 -21.93
CA HIS A 16 9.61 -12.09 -23.07
C HIS A 16 11.03 -11.49 -22.99
N ASP A 17 11.13 -10.20 -22.67
CA ASP A 17 12.40 -9.49 -22.53
C ASP A 17 13.22 -10.01 -21.34
N GLY A 18 12.55 -10.38 -20.24
CA GLY A 18 13.17 -11.02 -19.08
C GLY A 18 13.79 -12.37 -19.44
N ILE A 19 13.10 -13.19 -20.23
CA ILE A 19 13.62 -14.47 -20.73
C ILE A 19 14.81 -14.25 -21.67
N ALA A 20 14.75 -13.23 -22.53
CA ALA A 20 15.85 -12.88 -23.42
C ALA A 20 17.10 -12.43 -22.63
N ALA A 21 16.92 -11.55 -21.63
CA ALA A 21 18.00 -11.10 -20.73
C ALA A 21 18.62 -12.27 -19.96
N TYR A 22 17.78 -13.21 -19.48
CA TYR A 22 18.24 -14.40 -18.78
C TYR A 22 19.15 -15.27 -19.66
N ARG A 23 18.74 -15.47 -20.92
CA ARG A 23 19.50 -16.23 -21.91
C ARG A 23 20.80 -15.53 -22.33
N ALA A 24 20.82 -14.20 -22.31
CA ALA A 24 22.02 -13.40 -22.55
C ALA A 24 23.02 -13.42 -21.37
N GLY A 25 22.67 -14.05 -20.24
CA GLY A 25 23.50 -14.10 -19.04
C GLY A 25 23.30 -12.92 -18.09
N ASP A 26 22.44 -11.96 -18.44
CA ASP A 26 22.07 -10.85 -17.56
C ASP A 26 21.01 -11.31 -16.54
N ARG A 27 21.50 -11.96 -15.48
CA ARG A 27 20.65 -12.45 -14.38
C ARG A 27 19.96 -11.33 -13.61
N ARG A 28 20.58 -10.14 -13.52
CA ARG A 28 20.05 -9.00 -12.78
C ARG A 28 18.91 -8.34 -13.55
N GLY A 29 19.14 -8.02 -14.83
CA GLY A 29 18.10 -7.44 -15.70
C GLY A 29 16.90 -8.37 -15.87
N ALA A 30 17.16 -9.68 -16.04
CA ALA A 30 16.09 -10.68 -16.08
C ALA A 30 15.24 -10.70 -14.81
N ARG A 31 15.89 -10.67 -13.64
CA ARG A 31 15.20 -10.66 -12.34
C ARG A 31 14.29 -9.45 -12.19
N GLN A 32 14.77 -8.25 -12.51
CA GLN A 32 13.98 -7.01 -12.44
C GLN A 32 12.73 -7.09 -13.33
N LEU A 33 12.89 -7.60 -14.55
CA LEU A 33 11.76 -7.77 -15.47
C LEU A 33 10.73 -8.77 -14.94
N PHE A 34 11.16 -9.90 -14.35
CA PHE A 34 10.23 -10.85 -13.75
C PHE A 34 9.52 -10.30 -12.51
N ILE A 35 10.23 -9.55 -11.65
CA ILE A 35 9.60 -8.85 -10.50
C ILE A 35 8.53 -7.89 -11.00
N ALA A 36 8.84 -7.05 -11.99
CA ALA A 36 7.89 -6.11 -12.57
C ALA A 36 6.64 -6.81 -13.15
N VAL A 37 6.82 -7.98 -13.78
CA VAL A 37 5.69 -8.80 -14.25
C VAL A 37 4.85 -9.31 -13.07
N THR A 38 5.48 -9.83 -12.01
CA THR A 38 4.75 -10.35 -10.84
C THR A 38 4.01 -9.27 -10.04
N GLN A 39 4.49 -8.04 -10.04
CA GLN A 39 3.80 -6.91 -9.41
C GLN A 39 2.55 -6.49 -10.21
N ARG A 40 2.64 -6.53 -11.55
CA ARG A 40 1.51 -6.18 -12.45
C ARG A 40 0.49 -7.29 -12.58
N ASP A 41 0.96 -8.54 -12.64
CA ASP A 41 0.13 -9.74 -12.70
C ASP A 41 0.63 -10.77 -11.66
N PRO A 42 0.13 -10.70 -10.42
CA PRO A 42 0.51 -11.63 -9.36
C PRO A 42 0.13 -13.09 -9.63
N ARG A 43 -0.75 -13.37 -10.61
CA ARG A 43 -1.18 -14.73 -10.97
C ARG A 43 -0.38 -15.30 -12.16
N ASN A 44 0.64 -14.60 -12.64
CA ASN A 44 1.47 -15.05 -13.74
C ASN A 44 2.44 -16.16 -13.31
N GLU A 45 2.01 -17.41 -13.50
CA GLU A 45 2.75 -18.62 -13.18
C GLU A 45 4.19 -18.62 -13.75
N MET A 46 4.32 -18.21 -15.01
CA MET A 46 5.58 -18.24 -15.75
C MET A 46 6.57 -17.22 -15.19
N ALA A 47 6.11 -16.03 -14.81
CA ALA A 47 6.95 -15.00 -14.20
C ALA A 47 7.52 -15.45 -12.85
N TRP A 48 6.70 -16.07 -12.00
CA TRP A 48 7.15 -16.62 -10.71
C TRP A 48 8.14 -17.79 -10.90
N LEU A 49 7.92 -18.63 -11.92
CA LEU A 49 8.79 -19.74 -12.23
C LEU A 49 10.17 -19.27 -12.72
N TRP A 50 10.21 -18.33 -13.67
CA TRP A 50 11.47 -17.74 -14.14
C TRP A 50 12.17 -16.92 -13.06
N LEU A 51 11.40 -16.25 -12.20
CA LEU A 51 11.95 -15.55 -11.04
C LEU A 51 12.70 -16.54 -10.14
N SER A 52 12.13 -17.71 -9.84
CA SER A 52 12.80 -18.76 -9.05
C SER A 52 14.17 -19.18 -9.63
N ALA A 53 14.27 -19.23 -10.96
CA ALA A 53 15.50 -19.62 -11.68
C ALA A 53 16.55 -18.50 -11.73
N THR A 54 16.17 -17.26 -11.42
CA THR A 54 17.09 -16.11 -11.27
C THR A 54 17.59 -15.91 -9.85
N GLN A 55 16.96 -16.55 -8.85
CA GLN A 55 17.37 -16.44 -7.45
C GLN A 55 18.50 -17.41 -7.14
N ASP A 56 19.55 -16.94 -6.48
CA ASP A 56 20.64 -17.78 -5.98
C ASP A 56 20.33 -18.33 -4.57
N ASP A 57 19.43 -17.66 -3.84
CA ASP A 57 18.99 -18.02 -2.50
C ASP A 57 17.96 -19.16 -2.51
N ALA A 58 18.22 -20.20 -1.72
CA ALA A 58 17.40 -21.40 -1.64
C ALA A 58 16.01 -21.15 -1.02
N ASP A 59 15.89 -20.23 -0.05
CA ASP A 59 14.64 -19.90 0.62
C ASP A 59 13.75 -19.05 -0.30
N PHE A 60 14.31 -18.06 -0.99
CA PHE A 60 13.54 -17.27 -1.97
C PHE A 60 13.14 -18.10 -3.18
N ARG A 61 14.00 -19.02 -3.62
CA ARG A 61 13.64 -19.98 -4.66
C ARG A 61 12.47 -20.85 -4.21
N ARG A 62 12.47 -21.32 -2.95
CA ARG A 62 11.34 -22.05 -2.35
C ARG A 62 10.05 -21.23 -2.39
N ILE A 63 10.08 -19.98 -1.94
CA ILE A 63 8.91 -19.08 -1.92
C ILE A 63 8.34 -18.90 -3.33
N CYS A 64 9.19 -18.65 -4.34
CA CYS A 64 8.73 -18.48 -5.73
C CYS A 64 8.05 -19.75 -6.25
N LEU A 65 8.61 -20.93 -5.97
CA LEU A 65 8.06 -22.21 -6.40
C LEU A 65 6.75 -22.56 -5.67
N GLU A 66 6.64 -22.23 -4.38
CA GLU A 66 5.39 -22.37 -3.61
C GLU A 66 4.29 -21.46 -4.17
N LYS A 67 4.63 -20.22 -4.56
CA LYS A 67 3.69 -19.32 -5.24
C LYS A 67 3.24 -19.87 -6.60
N VAL A 68 4.14 -20.47 -7.38
CA VAL A 68 3.77 -21.17 -8.63
C VAL A 68 2.76 -22.29 -8.36
N LEU A 69 2.97 -23.11 -7.33
CA LEU A 69 2.05 -24.20 -6.99
C LEU A 69 0.72 -23.72 -6.39
N ALA A 70 0.71 -22.57 -5.70
CA ALA A 70 -0.53 -21.93 -5.25
C ALA A 70 -1.38 -21.44 -6.43
N ILE A 71 -0.76 -21.04 -7.53
CA ILE A 71 -1.43 -20.63 -8.77
C ILE A 71 -1.84 -21.86 -9.59
N ASN A 72 -0.91 -22.78 -9.82
CA ASN A 72 -1.09 -24.01 -10.58
C ASN A 72 -0.52 -25.21 -9.83
N PRO A 73 -1.35 -25.94 -9.06
CA PRO A 73 -0.92 -27.12 -8.31
C PRO A 73 -0.39 -28.26 -9.21
N ALA A 74 -0.77 -28.26 -10.50
CA ALA A 74 -0.34 -29.26 -11.46
C ALA A 74 1.05 -28.99 -12.06
N ASN A 75 1.68 -27.84 -11.78
CA ASN A 75 3.00 -27.52 -12.33
C ASN A 75 4.06 -28.53 -11.84
N ALA A 76 4.60 -29.31 -12.78
CA ALA A 76 5.61 -30.34 -12.50
C ALA A 76 7.00 -29.75 -12.25
N GLU A 77 7.32 -28.59 -12.82
CA GLU A 77 8.61 -27.93 -12.68
C GLU A 77 8.79 -27.33 -11.29
N ALA A 78 7.75 -26.68 -10.77
CA ALA A 78 7.76 -26.11 -9.42
C ALA A 78 7.86 -27.19 -8.33
N ARG A 79 7.13 -28.31 -8.49
CA ARG A 79 7.25 -29.48 -7.60
C ARG A 79 8.65 -30.07 -7.60
N ARG A 80 9.24 -30.31 -8.78
CA ARG A 80 10.63 -30.79 -8.90
C ARG A 80 11.62 -29.82 -8.25
N GLY A 81 11.44 -28.51 -8.44
CA GLY A 81 12.28 -27.49 -7.83
C GLY A 81 12.25 -27.53 -6.30
N LEU A 82 11.07 -27.74 -5.69
CA LEU A 82 10.92 -27.88 -4.24
C LEU A 82 11.50 -29.19 -3.71
N GLU A 83 11.33 -30.30 -4.41
CA GLU A 83 11.91 -31.60 -4.04
C GLU A 83 13.45 -31.53 -4.01
N LEU A 84 14.07 -30.82 -4.96
CA LEU A 84 15.52 -30.58 -4.98
C LEU A 84 15.97 -29.71 -3.79
N LEU A 85 15.20 -28.69 -3.42
CA LEU A 85 15.52 -27.83 -2.27
C LEU A 85 15.30 -28.52 -0.91
N ASN A 86 14.53 -29.61 -0.88
CA ASN A 86 14.24 -30.40 0.31
C ASN A 86 15.16 -31.63 0.47
N GLY A 87 16.24 -31.73 -0.32
CA GLY A 87 17.27 -32.77 -0.16
C GLY A 87 17.01 -34.07 -0.93
N GLY A 88 16.19 -34.05 -1.98
CA GLY A 88 16.01 -35.20 -2.89
C GLY A 88 17.32 -35.61 -3.60
N PRO A 89 17.42 -36.87 -4.09
CA PRO A 89 18.65 -37.37 -4.71
C PRO A 89 19.03 -36.55 -5.95
N ALA A 90 20.17 -35.85 -5.86
CA ALA A 90 20.76 -35.13 -6.99
C ALA A 90 21.29 -36.15 -8.02
N GLN A 91 20.53 -36.35 -9.10
CA GLN A 91 21.03 -37.07 -10.28
C GLN A 91 21.91 -36.17 -11.15
N PRO A 92 22.83 -36.74 -11.95
CA PRO A 92 23.83 -35.96 -12.68
C PRO A 92 23.19 -35.03 -13.70
N SER A 93 23.77 -33.83 -13.76
CA SER A 93 23.50 -32.71 -14.65
C SER A 93 22.79 -33.05 -15.97
N MET A 94 21.54 -32.64 -16.07
CA MET A 94 21.05 -31.95 -17.25
C MET A 94 20.53 -30.59 -16.77
N SER A 95 21.02 -29.49 -17.36
CA SER A 95 20.38 -28.20 -17.16
C SER A 95 18.92 -28.34 -17.60
N VAL A 96 18.01 -27.89 -16.74
CA VAL A 96 16.56 -27.88 -17.04
C VAL A 96 16.24 -27.03 -18.28
N PHE A 97 17.23 -26.30 -18.82
CA PHE A 97 17.23 -25.77 -20.18
C PHE A 97 18.50 -26.21 -20.91
N SER A 98 18.40 -27.25 -21.76
CA SER A 98 19.49 -27.62 -22.67
C SER A 98 19.33 -26.83 -23.98
N ALA A 99 20.35 -26.06 -24.37
CA ALA A 99 20.51 -25.56 -25.73
C ALA A 99 21.43 -26.50 -26.52
N PRO A 100 21.19 -26.75 -27.83
CA PRO A 100 22.17 -27.42 -28.69
C PRO A 100 23.42 -26.54 -28.86
N PRO A 101 24.57 -27.12 -29.28
CA PRO A 101 25.84 -26.40 -29.29
C PRO A 101 25.78 -25.17 -30.19
N ALA A 102 26.21 -24.03 -29.66
CA ALA A 102 26.35 -22.79 -30.39
C ALA A 102 27.32 -22.98 -31.56
N SER A 103 26.83 -22.79 -32.78
CA SER A 103 27.68 -22.41 -33.91
C SER A 103 28.34 -21.06 -33.59
N ALA A 104 29.66 -20.99 -33.86
CA ALA A 104 30.56 -19.89 -33.55
C ALA A 104 30.01 -18.48 -33.85
N PRO A 105 30.42 -17.45 -33.08
CA PRO A 105 29.79 -16.14 -33.09
C PRO A 105 30.10 -15.33 -34.36
N ALA A 106 29.07 -14.70 -34.91
CA ALA A 106 29.24 -13.51 -35.75
C ALA A 106 29.65 -12.33 -34.86
N ARG A 107 30.65 -11.56 -35.31
CA ARG A 107 31.24 -10.41 -34.62
C ARG A 107 30.16 -9.37 -34.22
N PRO A 108 30.25 -8.75 -33.03
CA PRO A 108 29.39 -7.62 -32.70
C PRO A 108 29.72 -6.39 -33.56
N ALA A 109 28.67 -5.72 -34.02
CA ALA A 109 28.73 -4.39 -34.59
C ALA A 109 29.19 -3.36 -33.55
N GLU A 110 29.98 -2.40 -34.02
CA GLU A 110 30.60 -1.31 -33.28
C GLU A 110 29.53 -0.31 -32.77
N PRO A 111 29.56 0.12 -31.48
CA PRO A 111 28.64 1.13 -30.98
C PRO A 111 29.00 2.53 -31.51
N PRO A 112 28.03 3.45 -31.66
CA PRO A 112 28.28 4.77 -32.21
C PRO A 112 29.24 5.58 -31.32
N ALA A 113 30.14 6.30 -31.99
CA ALA A 113 31.23 7.07 -31.41
C ALA A 113 30.74 8.09 -30.36
N ARG A 114 31.36 8.03 -29.17
CA ARG A 114 31.37 9.15 -28.21
C ARG A 114 32.19 10.30 -28.81
N PRO A 115 31.81 11.58 -28.57
CA PRO A 115 32.56 12.72 -29.10
C PRO A 115 33.98 12.76 -28.50
N PRO A 116 34.96 13.34 -29.22
CA PRO A 116 36.35 13.28 -28.82
C PRO A 116 36.58 14.04 -27.52
N LEU A 117 37.32 13.41 -26.61
CA LEU A 117 37.96 14.06 -25.46
C LEU A 117 38.97 15.09 -25.96
N ALA A 118 38.48 16.29 -26.25
CA ALA A 118 39.30 17.46 -26.50
C ALA A 118 39.82 17.99 -25.15
N THR A 119 40.99 17.49 -24.77
CA THR A 119 42.05 18.20 -24.03
C THR A 119 41.62 19.01 -22.80
N LEU A 120 41.32 18.30 -21.72
CA LEU A 120 41.81 18.74 -20.40
C LEU A 120 43.14 18.03 -20.20
N ARG A 121 44.25 18.78 -20.25
CA ARG A 121 45.55 18.30 -19.79
C ARG A 121 45.40 17.84 -18.34
N ALA A 122 45.22 16.53 -18.15
CA ALA A 122 45.37 15.90 -16.87
C ALA A 122 46.82 16.12 -16.43
N ARG A 123 47.03 16.94 -15.40
CA ARG A 123 48.26 16.86 -14.63
C ARG A 123 48.30 15.45 -14.01
N PRO A 124 49.49 14.80 -13.94
CA PRO A 124 49.59 13.48 -13.35
C PRO A 124 49.17 13.60 -11.88
N VAL A 125 48.14 12.85 -11.49
CA VAL A 125 47.97 12.51 -10.07
C VAL A 125 49.18 11.64 -9.76
N GLU A 126 50.03 12.06 -8.82
CA GLU A 126 51.20 11.33 -8.32
C GLU A 126 50.85 9.84 -8.16
N PRO A 127 51.71 8.88 -8.60
CA PRO A 127 51.38 7.47 -8.47
C PRO A 127 51.23 7.10 -6.99
N LEU A 128 50.15 6.38 -6.70
CA LEU A 128 49.99 5.58 -5.49
C LEU A 128 51.31 4.88 -5.16
N ARG A 129 51.66 4.87 -3.87
CA ARG A 129 52.86 4.22 -3.32
C ARG A 129 53.17 2.89 -4.01
N PRO A 130 54.43 2.43 -4.02
CA PRO A 130 54.80 1.16 -4.64
C PRO A 130 54.10 -0.05 -4.01
N LYS A 131 53.28 0.08 -2.96
CA LYS A 131 52.58 -1.03 -2.30
C LYS A 131 51.06 -0.90 -2.45
N CYS A 132 50.41 -2.02 -2.75
CA CYS A 132 48.96 -2.11 -2.74
C CYS A 132 48.39 -1.83 -1.34
N PRO A 133 47.42 -0.92 -1.18
CA PRO A 133 46.77 -0.67 0.12
C PRO A 133 46.05 -1.90 0.67
N TRP A 134 45.65 -2.83 -0.21
CA TRP A 134 44.90 -4.03 0.17
C TRP A 134 45.80 -5.22 0.51
N CYS A 135 46.60 -5.69 -0.46
CA CYS A 135 47.38 -6.92 -0.35
C CYS A 135 48.89 -6.69 -0.09
N ALA A 136 49.31 -5.43 0.09
CA ALA A 136 50.70 -5.02 0.27
C ALA A 136 51.67 -5.43 -0.85
N ALA A 137 51.15 -5.87 -2.02
CA ALA A 137 51.98 -6.21 -3.18
C ALA A 137 52.79 -5.00 -3.66
N GLU A 138 54.08 -5.21 -3.91
CA GLU A 138 54.98 -4.20 -4.45
C GLU A 138 54.83 -4.09 -5.98
N PHE A 139 54.84 -2.86 -6.51
CA PHE A 139 54.73 -2.53 -7.92
C PHE A 139 55.87 -1.60 -8.33
N ASN A 140 56.52 -1.93 -9.45
CA ASN A 140 57.53 -1.05 -10.07
C ASN A 140 56.91 0.16 -10.78
N ARG A 141 55.64 0.05 -11.20
CA ARG A 141 54.81 1.15 -11.72
C ARG A 141 53.41 1.02 -11.11
N ALA A 142 52.86 2.09 -10.58
CA ALA A 142 51.54 2.07 -9.97
C ALA A 142 50.47 1.72 -11.03
N PRO A 143 49.72 0.61 -10.86
CA PRO A 143 48.63 0.28 -11.78
C PRO A 143 47.49 1.29 -11.59
N THR A 144 46.90 1.74 -12.70
CA THR A 144 45.72 2.60 -12.68
C THR A 144 44.46 1.76 -12.49
N GLY A 145 43.65 2.10 -11.50
CA GLY A 145 42.33 1.49 -11.31
C GLY A 145 42.30 0.26 -10.40
N ARG A 146 42.84 -0.89 -10.82
CA ARG A 146 42.77 -2.16 -10.05
C ARG A 146 44.14 -2.76 -9.78
N CYS A 147 44.27 -3.46 -8.65
CA CYS A 147 45.47 -4.23 -8.33
C CYS A 147 45.55 -5.50 -9.19
N PRO A 148 46.67 -5.76 -9.89
CA PRO A 148 46.82 -6.98 -10.68
C PRO A 148 46.95 -8.26 -9.84
N ARG A 149 47.29 -8.14 -8.54
CA ARG A 149 47.44 -9.29 -7.63
C ARG A 149 46.14 -9.67 -6.93
N CYS A 150 45.41 -8.69 -6.40
CA CYS A 150 44.18 -8.95 -5.65
C CYS A 150 42.89 -8.50 -6.35
N GLY A 151 42.96 -7.90 -7.53
CA GLY A 151 41.80 -7.44 -8.31
C GLY A 151 41.05 -6.23 -7.73
N ARG A 152 41.37 -5.79 -6.51
CA ARG A 152 40.67 -4.70 -5.81
C ARG A 152 40.96 -3.34 -6.42
N HIS A 153 39.97 -2.45 -6.33
CA HIS A 153 40.09 -1.06 -6.75
C HIS A 153 41.11 -0.29 -5.88
N LEU A 154 41.99 0.45 -6.55
CA LEU A 154 43.02 1.31 -5.96
C LEU A 154 42.62 2.78 -6.00
N THR A 155 41.63 3.12 -6.81
CA THR A 155 41.06 4.44 -6.97
C THR A 155 39.56 4.39 -6.74
N PHE A 156 38.99 5.47 -6.24
CA PHE A 156 37.57 5.65 -6.03
C PHE A 156 37.17 7.07 -6.45
N ASP A 157 35.89 7.31 -6.72
CA ASP A 157 35.42 8.63 -7.14
C ASP A 157 35.20 9.53 -5.91
N CYS A 158 35.76 10.73 -5.90
CA CYS A 158 35.59 11.65 -4.78
C CYS A 158 34.11 12.09 -4.68
N PRO A 159 33.42 11.94 -3.52
CA PRO A 159 32.03 12.38 -3.36
C PRO A 159 31.81 13.89 -3.57
N GLY A 160 32.87 14.71 -3.45
CA GLY A 160 32.80 16.15 -3.59
C GLY A 160 32.93 16.67 -5.03
N CYS A 161 33.75 16.01 -5.86
CA CYS A 161 34.04 16.50 -7.23
C CYS A 161 33.99 15.43 -8.32
N GLU A 162 33.59 14.20 -7.98
CA GLU A 162 33.34 13.08 -8.91
C GLU A 162 34.57 12.65 -9.73
N ARG A 163 35.76 13.07 -9.28
CA ARG A 163 37.03 12.70 -9.93
C ARG A 163 37.63 11.48 -9.24
N PRO A 164 38.24 10.57 -10.01
CA PRO A 164 38.92 9.42 -9.45
C PRO A 164 40.14 9.88 -8.65
N VAL A 165 40.20 9.44 -7.40
CA VAL A 165 41.28 9.71 -6.46
C VAL A 165 41.82 8.40 -5.88
N PRO A 166 43.12 8.31 -5.63
CA PRO A 166 43.72 7.21 -4.89
C PRO A 166 43.12 6.96 -3.49
N LEU A 167 43.01 5.68 -3.12
CA LEU A 167 42.45 5.24 -1.83
C LEU A 167 43.24 5.72 -0.59
N ASP A 168 44.52 6.06 -0.76
CA ASP A 168 45.44 6.41 0.32
C ASP A 168 45.49 7.90 0.67
N LEU A 169 44.72 8.74 -0.03
CA LEU A 169 44.72 10.19 0.21
C LEU A 169 43.81 10.57 1.37
N GLU A 170 44.31 11.48 2.22
CA GLU A 170 43.56 12.05 3.35
C GLU A 170 42.55 13.11 2.91
N ALA A 171 42.85 13.82 1.82
CA ALA A 171 41.98 14.82 1.23
C ALA A 171 42.08 14.78 -0.30
N CYS A 172 40.98 15.13 -0.96
CA CYS A 172 40.92 15.18 -2.41
C CYS A 172 41.78 16.33 -2.95
N PRO A 173 42.73 16.07 -3.86
CA PRO A 173 43.62 17.10 -4.41
C PRO A 173 42.89 18.07 -5.36
N HIS A 174 41.67 17.72 -5.79
CA HIS A 174 40.90 18.52 -6.74
C HIS A 174 39.94 19.51 -6.08
N CYS A 175 39.33 19.13 -4.95
CA CYS A 175 38.30 19.94 -4.28
C CYS A 175 38.53 20.15 -2.79
N GLY A 176 39.59 19.57 -2.21
CA GLY A 176 39.89 19.68 -0.78
C GLY A 176 38.95 18.86 0.13
N HIS A 177 38.05 18.06 -0.43
CA HIS A 177 37.14 17.23 0.36
C HIS A 177 37.92 16.23 1.23
N VAL A 178 37.60 16.17 2.52
CA VAL A 178 38.30 15.31 3.48
C VAL A 178 37.81 13.87 3.35
N LEU A 179 38.72 12.97 2.98
CA LEU A 179 38.46 11.54 2.77
C LEU A 179 38.81 10.75 4.04
N GLY A 180 39.81 11.21 4.79
CA GLY A 180 40.31 10.60 6.02
C GLY A 180 41.43 9.59 5.78
N GLN A 181 41.92 8.97 6.85
CA GLN A 181 43.15 8.17 6.83
C GLN A 181 42.86 6.68 6.62
N PHE A 182 42.94 6.20 5.37
CA PHE A 182 42.67 4.80 5.03
C PHE A 182 43.52 3.81 5.83
N PHE A 183 44.82 4.06 6.00
CA PHE A 183 45.71 3.12 6.71
C PHE A 183 45.54 3.13 8.23
N ALA A 184 45.05 4.23 8.81
CA ALA A 184 44.83 4.32 10.25
C ALA A 184 43.59 3.53 10.66
N ASP A 185 42.50 3.67 9.89
CA ASP A 185 41.25 2.96 10.13
C ASP A 185 40.54 2.67 8.79
N ARG A 186 40.87 1.51 8.21
CA ARG A 186 40.30 1.06 6.93
C ARG A 186 38.79 0.92 7.02
N GLU A 187 38.30 0.44 8.15
CA GLU A 187 36.91 0.12 8.35
C GLU A 187 36.07 1.41 8.43
N ALA A 188 36.44 2.34 9.30
CA ALA A 188 35.73 3.62 9.41
C ALA A 188 35.87 4.46 8.14
N TYR A 189 36.99 4.37 7.43
CA TYR A 189 37.17 5.01 6.13
C TYR A 189 36.15 4.49 5.10
N LEU A 190 36.10 3.18 4.90
CA LEU A 190 35.21 2.57 3.92
C LEU A 190 33.74 2.77 4.30
N ALA A 191 33.38 2.69 5.59
CA ALA A 191 32.03 2.94 6.07
C ALA A 191 31.56 4.39 5.77
N ARG A 192 32.43 5.39 6.00
CA ARG A 192 32.13 6.79 5.65
C ARG A 192 32.00 6.98 4.13
N LEU A 193 32.83 6.30 3.36
CA LEU A 193 32.80 6.38 1.89
C LEU A 193 31.50 5.78 1.32
N VAL A 194 31.08 4.59 1.79
CA VAL A 194 29.81 3.98 1.38
C VAL A 194 28.64 4.90 1.68
N GLU A 195 28.60 5.48 2.87
CA GLU A 195 27.52 6.38 3.27
C GLU A 195 27.48 7.64 2.38
N ALA A 196 28.64 8.20 2.04
CA ALA A 196 28.73 9.33 1.11
C ALA A 196 28.20 8.96 -0.30
N TYR A 197 28.53 7.78 -0.80
CA TYR A 197 28.02 7.28 -2.09
C TYR A 197 26.52 7.01 -2.06
N ARG A 198 26.01 6.42 -0.98
CA ARG A 198 24.60 6.15 -0.76
C ARG A 198 23.77 7.45 -0.79
N GLN A 199 24.25 8.50 -0.12
CA GLN A 199 23.58 9.81 -0.09
C GLN A 199 23.56 10.49 -1.47
N LYS A 200 24.56 10.24 -2.31
CA LYS A 200 24.63 10.74 -3.70
C LYS A 200 23.81 9.90 -4.69
N GLY A 201 23.36 8.71 -4.30
CA GLY A 201 22.69 7.77 -5.20
C GLY A 201 23.66 7.00 -6.11
N TRP A 202 24.95 6.97 -5.79
CA TRP A 202 25.97 6.19 -6.52
C TRP A 202 25.97 4.75 -6.03
N VAL A 203 24.87 4.03 -6.32
CA VAL A 203 24.57 2.75 -5.68
C VAL A 203 25.56 1.66 -6.06
N ASP A 204 26.02 1.62 -7.31
CA ASP A 204 26.99 0.62 -7.79
C ASP A 204 28.36 0.78 -7.11
N GLN A 205 28.84 2.02 -6.98
CA GLN A 205 30.08 2.31 -6.25
C GLN A 205 29.91 2.00 -4.76
N ALA A 206 28.77 2.35 -4.17
CA ALA A 206 28.47 2.06 -2.77
C ALA A 206 28.45 0.56 -2.49
N LEU A 207 27.86 -0.25 -3.36
CA LEU A 207 27.86 -1.72 -3.23
C LEU A 207 29.27 -2.29 -3.30
N THR A 208 30.09 -1.82 -4.24
CA THR A 208 31.48 -2.28 -4.36
C THR A 208 32.27 -2.01 -3.07
N VAL A 209 32.10 -0.82 -2.47
CA VAL A 209 32.78 -0.48 -1.22
C VAL A 209 32.16 -1.23 -0.02
N SER A 210 30.84 -1.49 -0.05
CA SER A 210 30.14 -2.30 0.95
C SER A 210 30.62 -3.76 0.95
N ASP A 211 30.90 -4.33 -0.22
CA ASP A 211 31.46 -5.69 -0.33
C ASP A 211 32.83 -5.78 0.35
N TYR A 212 33.68 -4.75 0.22
CA TYR A 212 34.95 -4.72 0.95
C TYR A 212 34.76 -4.66 2.46
N LEU A 213 33.73 -3.97 2.98
CA LEU A 213 33.43 -3.95 4.41
C LEU A 213 32.98 -5.32 4.91
N LEU A 214 32.13 -6.01 4.15
CA LEU A 214 31.67 -7.36 4.48
C LEU A 214 32.81 -8.38 4.45
N GLU A 215 33.75 -8.25 3.53
CA GLU A 215 34.97 -9.07 3.50
C GLU A 215 35.90 -8.79 4.69
N LEU A 216 35.99 -7.54 5.14
CA LEU A 216 36.85 -7.16 6.28
C LEU A 216 36.29 -7.63 7.62
N ALA A 217 34.97 -7.53 7.81
CA ALA A 217 34.31 -7.86 9.06
C ALA A 217 32.91 -8.45 8.81
N PRO A 218 32.82 -9.76 8.50
CA PRO A 218 31.56 -10.44 8.21
C PRO A 218 30.66 -10.62 9.45
N GLY A 219 31.14 -10.33 10.65
CA GLY A 219 30.36 -10.42 11.89
C GLY A 219 29.62 -9.15 12.28
N LYS A 220 29.74 -8.06 11.51
CA LYS A 220 29.14 -6.75 11.86
C LYS A 220 27.80 -6.56 11.16
N GLY A 221 26.70 -6.70 11.93
CA GLY A 221 25.33 -6.50 11.43
C GLY A 221 25.11 -5.16 10.72
N GLN A 222 25.77 -4.09 11.17
CA GLN A 222 25.69 -2.77 10.56
C GLN A 222 26.07 -2.75 9.06
N TYR A 223 26.98 -3.60 8.59
CA TYR A 223 27.35 -3.62 7.17
C TYR A 223 26.33 -4.33 6.30
N TYR A 224 25.69 -5.37 6.84
CA TYR A 224 24.53 -5.96 6.18
C TYR A 224 23.36 -4.98 6.12
N LEU A 225 23.18 -4.12 7.13
CA LEU A 225 22.16 -3.07 7.11
C LEU A 225 22.40 -2.08 5.97
N ILE A 226 23.65 -1.64 5.79
CA ILE A 226 24.03 -0.73 4.69
C ILE A 226 23.79 -1.40 3.35
N ALA A 227 24.24 -2.66 3.18
CA ALA A 227 24.01 -3.43 1.95
C ALA A 227 22.51 -3.58 1.66
N ALA A 228 21.68 -3.86 2.67
CA ALA A 228 20.24 -4.00 2.53
C ALA A 228 19.57 -2.73 2.00
N GLN A 229 19.99 -1.57 2.51
CA GLN A 229 19.52 -0.26 2.05
C GLN A 229 19.94 0.03 0.61
N LEU A 230 21.17 -0.34 0.23
CA LEU A 230 21.66 -0.18 -1.14
C LEU A 230 20.89 -1.08 -2.11
N TYR A 231 20.64 -2.34 -1.76
CA TYR A 231 19.80 -3.23 -2.56
C TYR A 231 18.36 -2.69 -2.68
N GLY A 232 17.83 -2.07 -1.62
CA GLY A 232 16.54 -1.39 -1.68
C GLY A 232 16.50 -0.22 -2.67
N GLN A 233 17.61 0.53 -2.82
CA GLN A 233 17.71 1.61 -3.83
C GLN A 233 17.76 1.08 -5.27
N LEU A 234 18.22 -0.16 -5.47
CA LEU A 234 18.21 -0.85 -6.77
C LEU A 234 16.91 -1.61 -7.05
N ASP A 235 15.93 -1.52 -6.15
CA ASP A 235 14.70 -2.32 -6.16
C ASP A 235 14.95 -3.84 -6.15
N ASP A 236 16.16 -4.27 -5.74
CA ASP A 236 16.50 -5.68 -5.56
C ASP A 236 16.00 -6.15 -4.20
N THR A 237 14.68 -6.34 -4.14
CA THR A 237 13.95 -6.71 -2.94
C THR A 237 14.52 -7.97 -2.29
N VAL A 238 14.98 -8.94 -3.09
CA VAL A 238 15.45 -10.24 -2.57
C VAL A 238 16.75 -10.07 -1.78
N HIS A 239 17.76 -9.44 -2.39
CA HIS A 239 19.02 -9.21 -1.68
C HIS A 239 18.83 -8.26 -0.49
N SER A 240 17.91 -7.30 -0.60
CA SER A 240 17.56 -6.38 0.49
C SER A 240 17.01 -7.13 1.71
N VAL A 241 15.97 -7.95 1.52
CA VAL A 241 15.35 -8.73 2.60
C VAL A 241 16.36 -9.67 3.26
N ASN A 242 17.17 -10.36 2.46
CA ASN A 242 18.21 -11.25 2.98
C ASN A 242 19.27 -10.51 3.81
N ALA A 243 19.72 -9.35 3.34
CA ALA A 243 20.67 -8.54 4.07
C ALA A 243 20.06 -7.98 5.37
N TYR A 244 18.77 -7.62 5.39
CA TYR A 244 18.08 -7.26 6.63
C TYR A 244 17.94 -8.45 7.58
N ARG A 245 17.64 -9.67 7.10
CA ARG A 245 17.61 -10.89 7.94
C ARG A 245 18.98 -11.16 8.57
N ARG A 246 20.06 -11.10 7.78
CA ARG A 246 21.43 -11.23 8.29
C ARG A 246 21.80 -10.15 9.30
N THR A 247 21.28 -8.94 9.13
CA THR A 247 21.41 -7.88 10.14
C THR A 247 20.79 -8.32 11.46
N LEU A 248 19.58 -8.88 11.42
CA LEU A 248 18.86 -9.33 12.62
C LEU A 248 19.40 -10.62 13.24
N ASP A 249 20.12 -11.45 12.49
CA ASP A 249 20.84 -12.61 13.03
C ASP A 249 22.04 -12.18 13.89
N LEU A 250 22.70 -11.09 13.50
CA LEU A 250 23.89 -10.55 14.17
C LEU A 250 23.54 -9.50 15.23
N ASP A 251 22.49 -8.72 15.00
CA ASP A 251 21.96 -7.66 15.87
C ASP A 251 20.42 -7.80 15.97
N PRO A 252 19.93 -8.63 16.91
CA PRO A 252 18.50 -8.91 17.04
C PRO A 252 17.64 -7.71 17.40
N GLU A 253 18.22 -6.68 18.03
CA GLU A 253 17.52 -5.48 18.47
C GLU A 253 17.55 -4.34 17.45
N ASN A 254 18.05 -4.61 16.22
CA ASN A 254 18.17 -3.58 15.20
C ASN A 254 16.81 -3.03 14.75
N ALA A 255 16.47 -1.85 15.27
CA ALA A 255 15.22 -1.15 15.03
C ALA A 255 14.93 -0.91 13.54
N GLU A 256 15.94 -0.54 12.76
CA GLU A 256 15.76 -0.21 11.34
C GLU A 256 15.47 -1.47 10.52
N ALA A 257 16.22 -2.55 10.74
CA ALA A 257 15.99 -3.82 10.05
C ALA A 257 14.61 -4.41 10.38
N LEU A 258 14.20 -4.39 11.66
CA LEU A 258 12.84 -4.79 12.06
C LEU A 258 11.77 -3.93 11.38
N ALA A 259 12.01 -2.62 11.28
CA ALA A 259 11.05 -1.70 10.67
C ALA A 259 10.87 -1.95 9.17
N GLN A 260 11.98 -2.19 8.45
CA GLN A 260 11.96 -2.42 7.00
C GLN A 260 11.34 -3.77 6.67
N LEU A 261 11.76 -4.84 7.36
CA LEU A 261 11.19 -6.18 7.16
C LEU A 261 9.72 -6.22 7.54
N GLY A 262 9.32 -5.62 8.67
CA GLY A 262 7.92 -5.58 9.08
C GLY A 262 7.01 -4.91 8.04
N ARG A 263 7.44 -3.77 7.47
CA ARG A 263 6.70 -3.12 6.37
C ARG A 263 6.61 -3.98 5.12
N TRP A 264 7.69 -4.67 4.77
CA TRP A 264 7.71 -5.55 3.62
C TRP A 264 6.75 -6.73 3.80
N TYR A 265 6.81 -7.42 4.94
CA TYR A 265 5.91 -8.53 5.25
C TYR A 265 4.45 -8.09 5.36
N LEU A 266 4.18 -6.87 5.84
CA LEU A 266 2.83 -6.29 5.85
C LEU A 266 2.30 -6.14 4.43
N SER A 267 3.12 -5.65 3.50
CA SER A 267 2.72 -5.48 2.09
C SER A 267 2.46 -6.81 1.37
N LEU A 268 3.08 -7.90 1.83
CA LEU A 268 2.92 -9.23 1.26
C LEU A 268 1.87 -10.10 1.97
N HIS A 269 1.24 -9.57 3.03
CA HIS A 269 0.28 -10.29 3.89
C HIS A 269 0.81 -11.66 4.37
N GLN A 270 2.11 -11.73 4.71
CA GLN A 270 2.76 -12.95 5.19
C GLN A 270 2.62 -13.09 6.70
N THR A 271 1.55 -13.76 7.15
CA THR A 271 1.21 -13.91 8.57
C THR A 271 2.28 -14.57 9.47
N PRO A 272 3.03 -15.63 9.06
CA PRO A 272 3.99 -16.27 9.97
C PRO A 272 5.20 -15.37 10.27
N GLU A 273 5.79 -14.76 9.25
CA GLU A 273 6.93 -13.85 9.38
C GLU A 273 6.54 -12.56 10.12
N LEU A 274 5.30 -12.09 9.92
CA LEU A 274 4.74 -10.95 10.68
C LEU A 274 4.72 -11.22 12.19
N LYS A 275 4.32 -12.43 12.60
CA LYS A 275 4.32 -12.82 14.02
C LYS A 275 5.72 -12.79 14.62
N GLU A 276 6.72 -13.32 13.89
CA GLU A 276 8.12 -13.29 14.33
C GLU A 276 8.61 -11.86 14.55
N ILE A 277 8.37 -10.97 13.58
CA ILE A 277 8.77 -9.55 13.70
C ILE A 277 8.02 -8.87 14.85
N GLY A 278 6.73 -9.14 15.01
CA GLY A 278 5.94 -8.63 16.13
C GLY A 278 6.50 -9.06 17.50
N ASP A 279 6.89 -10.32 17.64
CA ASP A 279 7.49 -10.86 18.87
C ASP A 279 8.84 -10.19 19.17
N ARG A 280 9.71 -10.03 18.16
CA ARG A 280 10.98 -9.31 18.31
C ARG A 280 10.77 -7.85 18.70
N LEU A 281 9.80 -7.16 18.07
CA LEU A 281 9.46 -5.78 18.41
C LEU A 281 9.00 -5.63 19.87
N ARG A 282 8.29 -6.61 20.44
CA ARG A 282 7.86 -6.58 21.85
C ARG A 282 9.03 -6.77 22.82
N GLN A 283 10.10 -7.43 22.41
CA GLN A 283 11.30 -7.64 23.24
C GLN A 283 12.18 -6.38 23.33
N LEU A 284 12.00 -5.40 22.44
CA LEU A 284 12.77 -4.17 22.46
C LEU A 284 12.51 -3.36 23.74
N LYS A 285 13.58 -3.04 24.48
CA LYS A 285 13.51 -2.27 25.74
C LYS A 285 12.94 -0.86 25.56
N ARG A 286 13.20 -0.23 24.41
CA ARG A 286 12.66 1.09 24.04
C ARG A 286 12.16 1.03 22.61
N ARG A 287 10.87 1.30 22.42
CA ARG A 287 10.24 1.43 21.10
C ARG A 287 10.00 2.89 20.77
N SER A 288 10.40 3.32 19.58
CA SER A 288 10.01 4.63 19.06
C SER A 288 8.54 4.62 18.65
N LEU A 289 7.93 5.80 18.53
CA LEU A 289 6.54 5.95 18.08
C LEU A 289 6.27 5.16 16.78
N ARG A 290 7.22 5.21 15.83
CA ARG A 290 7.17 4.49 14.55
C ARG A 290 7.16 2.96 14.72
N LEU A 291 7.97 2.42 15.63
CA LEU A 291 8.01 0.97 15.89
C LEU A 291 6.77 0.50 16.65
N THR A 292 6.24 1.33 17.55
CA THR A 292 4.98 1.04 18.24
C THR A 292 3.80 1.02 17.27
N LEU A 293 3.75 1.97 16.32
CA LEU A 293 2.77 1.97 15.23
C LEU A 293 2.89 0.70 14.36
N LEU A 294 4.12 0.34 13.98
CA LEU A 294 4.35 -0.87 13.20
C LEU A 294 3.88 -2.13 13.93
N LEU A 295 4.18 -2.27 15.22
CA LEU A 295 3.69 -3.40 16.01
C LEU A 295 2.16 -3.45 16.06
N ALA A 296 1.50 -2.29 16.24
CA ALA A 296 0.05 -2.22 16.28
C ALA A 296 -0.56 -2.64 14.93
N ASP A 297 0.04 -2.22 13.81
CA ASP A 297 -0.35 -2.63 12.46
C ASP A 297 -0.13 -4.14 12.25
N ILE A 298 0.99 -4.70 12.71
CA ILE A 298 1.26 -6.15 12.66
C ILE A 298 0.21 -6.92 13.46
N ASP A 299 -0.11 -6.48 14.68
CA ASP A 299 -1.13 -7.11 15.51
C ASP A 299 -2.52 -7.02 14.87
N PHE A 300 -2.83 -5.90 14.21
CA PHE A 300 -4.08 -5.75 13.45
C PHE A 300 -4.17 -6.74 12.30
N GLU A 301 -3.14 -6.85 11.45
CA GLU A 301 -3.13 -7.77 10.29
C GLU A 301 -3.06 -9.25 10.71
N CYS A 302 -2.61 -9.54 11.94
CA CYS A 302 -2.63 -10.89 12.52
C CYS A 302 -3.93 -11.23 13.28
N ASP A 303 -4.98 -10.41 13.15
CA ASP A 303 -6.27 -10.52 13.88
C ASP A 303 -6.14 -10.47 15.42
N ASN A 304 -5.01 -10.00 15.94
CA ASN A 304 -4.76 -9.84 17.37
C ASN A 304 -5.31 -8.50 17.89
N TYR A 305 -6.61 -8.26 17.66
CA TYR A 305 -7.26 -6.98 18.01
C TYR A 305 -7.20 -6.62 19.50
N ARG A 306 -7.00 -7.60 20.39
CA ARG A 306 -6.85 -7.38 21.83
C ARG A 306 -5.55 -6.66 22.19
N SER A 307 -4.47 -6.92 21.46
CA SER A 307 -3.17 -6.24 21.68
C SER A 307 -3.01 -4.99 20.82
N ALA A 308 -3.62 -4.94 19.63
CA ALA A 308 -3.55 -3.78 18.74
C ALA A 308 -4.25 -2.52 19.31
N GLU A 309 -5.46 -2.67 19.87
CA GLU A 309 -6.27 -1.54 20.38
C GLU A 309 -5.56 -0.68 21.45
N PRO A 310 -4.95 -1.25 22.51
CA PRO A 310 -4.25 -0.44 23.50
C PRO A 310 -3.03 0.27 22.90
N LEU A 311 -2.33 -0.32 21.93
CA LEU A 311 -1.21 0.31 21.25
C LEU A 311 -1.67 1.52 20.42
N TYR A 312 -2.75 1.38 19.64
CA TYR A 312 -3.32 2.52 18.91
C TYR A 312 -3.82 3.63 19.85
N SER A 313 -4.43 3.25 20.97
CA SER A 313 -4.90 4.21 21.98
C SER A 313 -3.76 4.93 22.70
N GLU A 314 -2.64 4.24 22.94
CA GLU A 314 -1.42 4.82 23.48
C GLU A 314 -0.81 5.82 22.49
N LEU A 315 -0.69 5.43 21.22
CA LEU A 315 -0.16 6.29 20.16
C LEU A 315 -0.95 7.60 20.07
N LEU A 316 -2.28 7.55 20.06
CA LEU A 316 -3.16 8.74 19.98
C LEU A 316 -2.94 9.78 21.10
N ARG A 317 -2.31 9.41 22.22
CA ARG A 317 -1.97 10.35 23.30
C ARG A 317 -0.71 11.17 23.00
N SER A 318 0.09 10.76 22.02
CA SER A 318 1.29 11.48 21.63
C SER A 318 0.94 12.79 20.92
N PRO A 319 1.49 13.93 21.38
CA PRO A 319 1.22 15.24 20.78
C PRO A 319 1.85 15.39 19.38
N ASP A 320 2.90 14.61 19.09
CA ASP A 320 3.72 14.75 17.88
C ASP A 320 3.13 14.02 16.65
N LEU A 321 1.94 13.44 16.77
CA LEU A 321 1.27 12.72 15.69
C LEU A 321 0.66 13.69 14.65
N ASP A 322 1.03 13.46 13.40
CA ASP A 322 0.46 14.12 12.25
C ASP A 322 -1.04 13.78 12.06
N ALA A 323 -1.75 14.69 11.39
CA ALA A 323 -3.19 14.55 11.17
C ALA A 323 -3.55 13.30 10.34
N ALA A 324 -2.71 12.92 9.37
CA ALA A 324 -2.93 11.75 8.53
C ALA A 324 -2.80 10.45 9.32
N THR A 325 -1.72 10.28 10.10
CA THR A 325 -1.58 9.12 10.99
C THR A 325 -2.70 9.08 12.03
N ARG A 326 -3.10 10.23 12.59
CA ARG A 326 -4.24 10.28 13.53
C ARG A 326 -5.53 9.80 12.88
N ALA A 327 -5.83 10.23 11.65
CA ALA A 327 -6.99 9.76 10.90
C ALA A 327 -6.92 8.24 10.65
N ARG A 328 -5.75 7.72 10.27
CA ARG A 328 -5.49 6.29 10.09
C ARG A 328 -5.70 5.48 11.36
N LEU A 329 -5.21 5.96 12.51
CA LEU A 329 -5.40 5.32 13.81
C LEU A 329 -6.89 5.23 14.19
N HIS A 330 -7.66 6.30 13.98
CA HIS A 330 -9.11 6.29 14.20
C HIS A 330 -9.84 5.33 13.26
N TYR A 331 -9.40 5.21 12.00
CA TYR A 331 -9.94 4.21 11.08
C TYR A 331 -9.67 2.78 11.58
N ARG A 332 -8.43 2.46 11.98
CA ARG A 332 -8.07 1.14 12.50
C ARG A 332 -8.82 0.78 13.78
N LEU A 333 -9.00 1.73 14.71
CA LEU A 333 -9.84 1.54 15.90
C LEU A 333 -11.32 1.31 15.55
N GLY A 334 -11.83 1.98 14.51
CA GLY A 334 -13.17 1.74 14.00
C GLY A 334 -13.35 0.33 13.45
N ALA A 335 -12.38 -0.15 12.67
CA ALA A 335 -12.36 -1.50 12.14
C ALA A 335 -12.31 -2.56 13.26
N ILE A 336 -11.46 -2.35 14.28
CA ILE A 336 -11.43 -3.22 15.47
C ILE A 336 -12.80 -3.25 16.18
N ALA A 337 -13.46 -2.10 16.32
CA ALA A 337 -14.77 -2.03 16.96
C ALA A 337 -15.87 -2.73 16.15
N GLU A 338 -15.80 -2.66 14.81
CA GLU A 338 -16.71 -3.34 13.89
C GLU A 338 -16.58 -4.86 13.99
N GLU A 339 -15.35 -5.40 13.99
CA GLU A 339 -15.08 -6.84 14.17
C GLU A 339 -15.56 -7.38 15.52
N ARG A 340 -15.61 -6.53 16.55
CA ARG A 340 -16.16 -6.88 17.88
C ARG A 340 -17.67 -6.70 17.99
N GLY A 341 -18.33 -6.18 16.96
CA GLY A 341 -19.76 -5.90 16.94
C GLY A 341 -20.20 -4.64 17.68
N ASP A 342 -19.28 -3.80 18.18
CA ASP A 342 -19.62 -2.50 18.78
C ASP A 342 -19.75 -1.43 17.68
N LEU A 343 -20.87 -1.51 16.94
CA LEU A 343 -21.16 -0.61 15.83
C LEU A 343 -21.21 0.86 16.26
N GLY A 344 -21.61 1.14 17.50
CA GLY A 344 -21.68 2.49 18.04
C GLY A 344 -20.29 3.13 18.18
N ARG A 345 -19.30 2.37 18.67
CA ARG A 345 -17.89 2.81 18.70
C ARG A 345 -17.30 2.89 17.29
N ALA A 346 -17.59 1.91 16.43
CA ALA A 346 -17.09 1.89 15.05
C ALA A 346 -17.49 3.16 14.29
N VAL A 347 -18.79 3.52 14.32
CA VAL A 347 -19.32 4.73 13.67
C VAL A 347 -18.64 5.99 14.18
N ARG A 348 -18.49 6.16 15.50
CA ARG A 348 -17.80 7.33 16.07
C ARG A 348 -16.34 7.40 15.63
N ALA A 349 -15.64 6.27 15.64
CA ALA A 349 -14.24 6.20 15.24
C ALA A 349 -14.04 6.56 13.76
N TYR A 350 -14.89 6.03 12.87
CA TYR A 350 -14.88 6.40 11.44
C TYR A 350 -15.21 7.87 11.21
N GLN A 351 -16.18 8.43 11.95
CA GLN A 351 -16.47 9.86 11.89
C GLN A 351 -15.29 10.72 12.34
N THR A 352 -14.60 10.33 13.43
CA THR A 352 -13.39 11.04 13.89
C THR A 352 -12.24 10.94 12.90
N SER A 353 -12.11 9.82 12.18
CA SER A 353 -11.13 9.66 11.09
C SER A 353 -11.41 10.66 9.97
N LEU A 354 -12.67 10.79 9.54
CA LEU A 354 -13.08 11.75 8.50
C LEU A 354 -12.99 13.22 8.94
N ALA A 355 -13.21 13.50 10.22
CA ALA A 355 -13.15 14.86 10.76
C ALA A 355 -11.75 15.50 10.67
N ALA A 356 -10.70 14.69 10.48
CA ALA A 356 -9.34 15.19 10.27
C ALA A 356 -9.18 15.98 8.94
N GLY A 357 -10.12 15.85 7.99
CA GLY A 357 -10.08 16.59 6.72
C GLY A 357 -8.91 16.22 5.81
N VAL A 358 -8.29 15.06 6.03
CA VAL A 358 -7.19 14.55 5.22
C VAL A 358 -7.74 13.58 4.17
N ASP A 359 -7.44 13.82 2.90
CA ASP A 359 -7.72 12.87 1.82
C ASP A 359 -6.64 11.78 1.83
N SER A 360 -7.01 10.58 2.26
CA SER A 360 -6.15 9.41 2.35
C SER A 360 -6.95 8.15 1.98
N GLU A 361 -6.24 7.06 1.70
CA GLU A 361 -6.87 5.76 1.45
C GLU A 361 -7.71 5.31 2.67
N ASP A 362 -7.21 5.55 3.89
CA ASP A 362 -7.89 5.21 5.14
C ASP A 362 -9.17 6.03 5.35
N THR A 363 -9.16 7.33 5.07
CA THR A 363 -10.37 8.17 5.18
C THR A 363 -11.40 7.80 4.11
N SER A 364 -10.96 7.46 2.90
CA SER A 364 -11.84 6.91 1.86
C SER A 364 -12.45 5.57 2.27
N ALA A 365 -11.67 4.69 2.90
CA ALA A 365 -12.13 3.41 3.43
C ALA A 365 -13.10 3.59 4.61
N ALA A 366 -12.81 4.51 5.53
CA ALA A 366 -13.69 4.90 6.63
C ALA A 366 -15.03 5.39 6.12
N ARG A 367 -15.04 6.18 5.03
CA ARG A 367 -16.29 6.63 4.40
C ARG A 367 -17.13 5.48 3.87
N ARG A 368 -16.52 4.55 3.12
CA ARG A 368 -17.20 3.36 2.59
C ARG A 368 -17.80 2.52 3.72
N ARG A 369 -17.03 2.28 4.79
CA ARG A 369 -17.50 1.54 5.97
C ARG A 369 -18.65 2.26 6.69
N LEU A 370 -18.57 3.57 6.85
CA LEU A 370 -19.65 4.36 7.45
C LEU A 370 -20.94 4.30 6.62
N ASP A 371 -20.83 4.36 5.30
CA ASP A 371 -21.97 4.24 4.40
C ASP A 371 -22.58 2.82 4.45
N ALA A 372 -21.76 1.77 4.62
CA ALA A 372 -22.22 0.39 4.80
C ALA A 372 -22.88 0.14 6.17
N LEU A 373 -22.37 0.76 7.24
CA LEU A 373 -22.93 0.69 8.59
C LEU A 373 -24.18 1.56 8.78
N ARG A 374 -24.55 2.35 7.78
CA ARG A 374 -25.75 3.17 7.83
C ARG A 374 -26.97 2.25 7.85
N PRO A 375 -27.79 2.26 8.93
CA PRO A 375 -28.92 1.34 9.02
C PRO A 375 -29.88 1.56 7.85
N PRO A 376 -30.44 0.50 7.25
CA PRO A 376 -31.40 0.59 6.16
C PRO A 376 -32.74 1.16 6.67
N LEU A 377 -32.84 2.49 6.74
CA LEU A 377 -34.08 3.27 6.78
C LEU A 377 -35.18 2.96 7.85
N PRO A 378 -34.99 2.40 9.06
CA PRO A 378 -36.12 2.19 9.98
C PRO A 378 -36.38 3.42 10.87
N MET A 379 -35.32 4.12 11.30
CA MET A 379 -35.42 5.29 12.20
C MET A 379 -36.05 6.52 11.53
N ARG A 380 -36.03 6.62 10.19
CA ARG A 380 -36.74 7.68 9.45
C ARG A 380 -38.25 7.44 9.36
N ALA A 381 -38.74 6.21 9.52
CA ALA A 381 -40.17 5.93 9.46
C ALA A 381 -40.92 6.61 10.62
N LEU A 382 -40.37 6.55 11.84
CA LEU A 382 -40.96 7.18 13.03
C LEU A 382 -40.97 8.72 12.95
N SER A 383 -39.92 9.34 12.40
CA SER A 383 -39.91 10.80 12.16
C SER A 383 -40.86 11.21 11.02
N SER A 384 -40.98 10.37 9.97
CA SER A 384 -41.91 10.59 8.87
C SER A 384 -43.37 10.57 9.34
N TYR A 385 -43.74 9.64 10.24
CA TYR A 385 -45.11 9.58 10.77
C TYR A 385 -45.47 10.84 11.58
N GLY A 386 -44.52 11.38 12.35
CA GLY A 386 -44.71 12.64 13.08
C GLY A 386 -44.91 13.85 12.15
N GLU A 387 -44.21 13.89 11.02
CA GLU A 387 -44.35 14.96 10.03
C GLU A 387 -45.64 14.86 9.22
N THR A 388 -46.08 13.64 8.84
CA THR A 388 -47.41 13.43 8.25
C THR A 388 -48.52 13.90 9.17
N LEU A 389 -48.46 13.52 10.46
CA LEU A 389 -49.51 13.90 11.42
C LEU A 389 -49.56 15.41 11.62
N ARG A 390 -48.41 16.09 11.68
CA ARG A 390 -48.34 17.55 11.77
C ARG A 390 -48.94 18.23 10.53
N ALA A 391 -48.66 17.70 9.33
CA ALA A 391 -49.19 18.24 8.08
C ALA A 391 -50.70 17.98 7.91
N MET A 392 -51.20 16.84 8.40
CA MET A 392 -52.64 16.51 8.38
C MET A 392 -53.46 17.33 9.37
N ALA A 393 -52.87 17.71 10.52
CA ALA A 393 -53.61 18.33 11.63
C ALA A 393 -54.35 19.61 11.21
N GLY A 394 -53.74 20.48 10.40
CA GLY A 394 -54.33 21.76 9.99
C GLY A 394 -55.65 21.60 9.22
N PRO A 395 -55.63 20.95 8.03
CA PRO A 395 -56.84 20.77 7.23
C PRO A 395 -57.93 19.93 7.91
N VAL A 396 -57.53 18.88 8.66
CA VAL A 396 -58.49 18.07 9.43
C VAL A 396 -59.17 18.92 10.51
N LEU A 397 -58.41 19.65 11.33
CA LEU A 397 -58.98 20.50 12.36
C LEU A 397 -59.86 21.60 11.78
N LEU A 398 -59.48 22.18 10.63
CA LEU A 398 -60.31 23.20 9.97
C LEU A 398 -61.69 22.64 9.60
N VAL A 399 -61.75 21.49 8.93
CA VAL A 399 -63.03 20.88 8.49
C VAL A 399 -63.85 20.36 9.67
N TRP A 400 -63.19 19.81 10.69
CA TRP A 400 -63.86 19.31 11.88
C TRP A 400 -64.39 20.42 12.78
N THR A 401 -63.67 21.53 12.91
CA THR A 401 -64.13 22.69 13.69
C THR A 401 -65.25 23.44 12.98
N THR A 402 -65.22 23.56 11.65
CA THR A 402 -66.35 24.14 10.90
C THR A 402 -67.61 23.29 11.04
N ALA A 403 -67.50 21.96 10.92
CA ALA A 403 -68.63 21.05 11.18
C ALA A 403 -69.17 21.18 12.60
N ALA A 404 -68.28 21.23 13.60
CA ALA A 404 -68.66 21.36 15.00
C ALA A 404 -69.40 22.68 15.29
N LEU A 405 -68.93 23.79 14.71
CA LEU A 405 -69.56 25.10 14.84
C LEU A 405 -70.94 25.14 14.18
N GLN A 406 -71.09 24.55 12.98
CA GLN A 406 -72.35 24.53 12.24
C GLN A 406 -73.44 23.72 12.97
N VAL A 407 -73.06 22.64 13.64
CA VAL A 407 -74.00 21.76 14.34
C VAL A 407 -74.12 22.11 15.84
N GLY A 408 -73.44 23.16 16.30
CA GLY A 408 -73.46 23.60 17.70
C GLY A 408 -72.93 22.54 18.66
N PHE A 409 -71.90 21.80 18.25
CA PHE A 409 -71.26 20.69 18.98
C PHE A 409 -72.16 19.49 19.29
N ARG A 410 -73.35 19.40 18.66
CA ARG A 410 -74.26 18.25 18.80
C ARG A 410 -74.14 17.30 17.61
N PHE A 411 -73.06 16.52 17.56
CA PHE A 411 -72.73 15.63 16.43
C PHE A 411 -73.81 14.61 16.06
N GLU A 412 -74.82 14.37 16.90
CA GLU A 412 -76.01 13.58 16.58
C GLU A 412 -76.86 14.16 15.43
N ARG A 413 -76.72 15.46 15.16
CA ARG A 413 -77.43 16.15 14.06
C ARG A 413 -76.66 16.15 12.74
N LEU A 414 -75.50 15.50 12.70
CA LEU A 414 -74.68 15.42 11.50
C LEU A 414 -75.33 14.44 10.52
N THR A 415 -75.63 14.87 9.30
CA THR A 415 -76.17 13.94 8.29
C THR A 415 -75.12 12.91 7.86
N PRO A 416 -75.53 11.80 7.23
CA PRO A 416 -74.59 10.88 6.60
C PRO A 416 -73.63 11.57 5.61
N ALA A 417 -74.07 12.64 4.93
CA ALA A 417 -73.24 13.41 4.01
C ALA A 417 -72.17 14.23 4.75
N GLY A 418 -72.52 14.86 5.87
CA GLY A 418 -71.57 15.54 6.74
C GLY A 418 -70.54 14.56 7.33
N LEU A 419 -70.97 13.36 7.71
CA LEU A 419 -70.08 12.31 8.24
C LEU A 419 -69.10 11.82 7.16
N ALA A 420 -69.58 11.62 5.93
CA ALA A 420 -68.74 11.33 4.79
C ALA A 420 -67.72 12.46 4.53
N GLY A 421 -68.13 13.72 4.70
CA GLY A 421 -67.23 14.88 4.61
C GLY A 421 -66.10 14.85 5.64
N LEU A 422 -66.39 14.52 6.90
CA LEU A 422 -65.37 14.42 7.96
C LEU A 422 -64.35 13.30 7.69
N VAL A 423 -64.81 12.14 7.19
CA VAL A 423 -63.94 11.02 6.81
C VAL A 423 -63.08 11.39 5.60
N LEU A 424 -63.68 12.05 4.60
CA LEU A 424 -62.98 12.49 3.41
C LEU A 424 -61.93 13.57 3.72
N ALA A 425 -62.15 14.39 4.76
CA ALA A 425 -61.15 15.34 5.24
C ALA A 425 -59.89 14.65 5.77
N VAL A 426 -60.04 13.55 6.53
CA VAL A 426 -58.92 12.78 7.06
C VAL A 426 -58.16 12.07 5.94
N LEU A 427 -58.87 11.41 5.04
CA LEU A 427 -58.27 10.69 3.90
C LEU A 427 -57.60 11.65 2.92
N GLY A 428 -58.27 12.75 2.55
CA GLY A 428 -57.73 13.79 1.68
C GLY A 428 -56.49 14.47 2.26
N SER A 429 -56.50 14.74 3.57
CA SER A 429 -55.33 15.29 4.28
C SER A 429 -54.14 14.34 4.29
N TYR A 430 -54.38 13.05 4.50
CA TYR A 430 -53.31 12.03 4.48
C TYR A 430 -52.68 11.92 3.08
N LEU A 431 -53.49 11.86 2.03
CA LEU A 431 -53.00 11.81 0.65
C LEU A 431 -52.22 13.09 0.29
N ALA A 432 -52.73 14.27 0.66
CA ALA A 432 -52.02 15.52 0.42
C ALA A 432 -50.70 15.63 1.21
N ALA A 433 -50.70 15.24 2.49
CA ALA A 433 -49.52 15.26 3.35
C ALA A 433 -48.44 14.26 2.88
N SER A 434 -48.84 13.07 2.44
CA SER A 434 -47.93 12.06 1.90
C SER A 434 -47.31 12.50 0.57
N ALA A 435 -48.08 13.13 -0.32
CA ALA A 435 -47.54 13.62 -1.60
C ALA A 435 -46.64 14.88 -1.44
N LEU A 436 -46.97 15.79 -0.53
CA LEU A 436 -46.27 17.09 -0.43
C LEU A 436 -45.08 17.05 0.53
N VAL A 437 -45.22 16.39 1.68
CA VAL A 437 -44.27 16.49 2.79
C VAL A 437 -43.46 15.20 2.96
N THR A 438 -44.08 14.03 2.79
CA THR A 438 -43.49 12.74 3.17
C THR A 438 -43.67 11.65 2.09
N PRO A 439 -43.06 11.80 0.91
CA PRO A 439 -43.30 10.92 -0.24
C PRO A 439 -42.76 9.48 -0.10
N LEU A 440 -42.15 9.14 1.04
CA LEU A 440 -41.42 7.89 1.24
C LEU A 440 -41.89 7.10 2.48
N THR A 441 -43.16 7.23 2.87
CA THR A 441 -43.73 6.33 3.91
C THR A 441 -43.63 4.86 3.47
N PRO A 442 -43.55 3.91 4.41
CA PRO A 442 -43.43 2.49 4.07
C PRO A 442 -44.59 1.99 3.21
N GLU A 443 -45.83 2.47 3.43
CA GLU A 443 -47.00 2.06 2.63
C GLU A 443 -46.81 2.37 1.14
N TRP A 444 -46.31 3.57 0.81
CA TRP A 444 -46.08 3.97 -0.59
C TRP A 444 -44.90 3.25 -1.22
N ARG A 445 -43.90 2.84 -0.44
CA ARG A 445 -42.79 2.04 -0.95
C ARG A 445 -43.18 0.60 -1.23
N GLU A 446 -44.09 0.05 -0.45
CA GLU A 446 -44.68 -1.27 -0.72
C GLU A 446 -45.57 -1.24 -1.97
N ALA A 447 -46.37 -0.19 -2.13
CA ALA A 447 -47.29 -0.05 -3.27
C ALA A 447 -46.61 0.34 -4.59
N LEU A 448 -45.60 1.22 -4.56
CA LEU A 448 -44.98 1.82 -5.77
C LEU A 448 -43.49 1.43 -5.95
N GLY A 449 -42.97 0.55 -5.09
CA GLY A 449 -41.57 0.15 -5.09
C GLY A 449 -40.64 1.14 -4.37
N PRO A 450 -39.31 0.94 -4.46
CA PRO A 450 -38.33 1.63 -3.61
C PRO A 450 -38.33 3.16 -3.74
N GLY A 451 -38.85 3.69 -4.85
CA GLY A 451 -39.00 5.12 -5.09
C GLY A 451 -40.22 5.77 -4.42
N GLY A 452 -41.22 5.02 -3.96
CA GLY A 452 -42.45 5.59 -3.38
C GLY A 452 -43.09 6.69 -4.23
N LEU A 453 -43.59 7.77 -3.60
CA LEU A 453 -44.17 8.94 -4.25
C LEU A 453 -43.12 9.97 -4.73
N THR A 454 -41.86 9.57 -4.94
CA THR A 454 -40.86 10.46 -5.56
C THR A 454 -41.04 10.57 -7.07
N GLN A 455 -41.76 9.63 -7.69
CA GLN A 455 -42.09 9.69 -9.11
C GLN A 455 -43.04 10.88 -9.40
N PRO A 456 -42.72 11.76 -10.37
CA PRO A 456 -43.45 13.01 -10.56
C PRO A 456 -44.92 12.79 -10.93
N VAL A 457 -45.21 11.75 -11.71
CA VAL A 457 -46.58 11.41 -12.12
C VAL A 457 -47.39 10.88 -10.93
N ALA A 458 -46.87 9.90 -10.19
CA ALA A 458 -47.55 9.34 -9.02
C ALA A 458 -47.78 10.41 -7.93
N ARG A 459 -46.79 11.27 -7.72
CA ARG A 459 -46.89 12.41 -6.78
C ARG A 459 -47.98 13.39 -7.19
N ALA A 460 -48.04 13.76 -8.47
CA ALA A 460 -49.06 14.68 -8.97
C ALA A 460 -50.47 14.10 -8.86
N VAL A 461 -50.65 12.81 -9.19
CA VAL A 461 -51.95 12.12 -9.07
C VAL A 461 -52.42 12.08 -7.61
N VAL A 462 -51.56 11.65 -6.68
CA VAL A 462 -51.93 11.56 -5.26
C VAL A 462 -52.16 12.95 -4.65
N ALA A 463 -51.39 13.96 -5.04
CA ALA A 463 -51.63 15.34 -4.61
C ALA A 463 -52.98 15.89 -5.11
N LEU A 464 -53.35 15.62 -6.37
CA LEU A 464 -54.64 16.03 -6.94
C LEU A 464 -55.81 15.31 -6.27
N LEU A 465 -55.68 14.02 -6.00
CA LEU A 465 -56.69 13.25 -5.26
C LEU A 465 -56.85 13.76 -3.82
N GLY A 466 -55.75 14.08 -3.14
CA GLY A 466 -55.78 14.66 -1.80
C GLY A 466 -56.44 16.03 -1.76
N ALA A 467 -56.09 16.93 -2.69
CA ALA A 467 -56.68 18.25 -2.82
C ALA A 467 -58.18 18.19 -3.18
N GLY A 468 -58.55 17.30 -4.12
CA GLY A 468 -59.94 17.06 -4.50
C GLY A 468 -60.77 16.51 -3.34
N GLY A 469 -60.22 15.56 -2.57
CA GLY A 469 -60.86 15.02 -1.38
C GLY A 469 -61.11 16.08 -0.31
N LEU A 470 -60.14 16.97 -0.07
CA LEU A 470 -60.30 18.10 0.85
C LEU A 470 -61.36 19.11 0.40
N ALA A 471 -61.41 19.43 -0.89
CA ALA A 471 -62.42 20.34 -1.44
C ALA A 471 -63.83 19.75 -1.34
N ALA A 472 -63.99 18.46 -1.69
CA ALA A 472 -65.24 17.74 -1.55
C ALA A 472 -65.65 17.59 -0.08
N ALA A 473 -64.70 17.38 0.85
CA ALA A 473 -64.96 17.32 2.28
C ALA A 473 -65.53 18.64 2.80
N GLY A 474 -64.95 19.78 2.40
CA GLY A 474 -65.46 21.10 2.74
C GLY A 474 -66.88 21.34 2.21
N LEU A 475 -67.16 20.98 0.96
CA LEU A 475 -68.50 21.10 0.36
C LEU A 475 -69.53 20.22 1.08
N LEU A 476 -69.19 18.97 1.37
CA LEU A 476 -70.08 18.04 2.07
C LEU A 476 -70.38 18.47 3.49
N VAL A 477 -69.40 19.07 4.19
CA VAL A 477 -69.64 19.64 5.53
C VAL A 477 -70.48 20.92 5.44
N LEU A 478 -70.22 21.79 4.46
CA LEU A 478 -70.95 23.06 4.30
C LEU A 478 -72.41 22.88 3.87
N PHE A 479 -72.70 21.88 3.02
CA PHE A 479 -74.02 21.66 2.41
C PHE A 479 -74.74 20.39 2.89
N GLY A 480 -74.06 19.50 3.61
CA GLY A 480 -74.62 18.24 4.12
C GLY A 480 -75.29 18.39 5.48
N MET A 481 -76.09 19.43 5.68
CA MET A 481 -76.93 19.59 6.88
C MET A 481 -78.34 19.05 6.65
#